data_AF-A0A1J3D4B0-F1
#
_entry.id   AF-A0A1J3D4B0-F1
#
_cell.length_a   1.000
_cell.length_b   1.000
_cell.length_c   1.000
_cell.angle_alpha   90.00
_cell.angle_beta   90.00
_cell.angle_gamma   90.00
#
_symmetry.space_group_name_H-M   'P 1'
#
loop_
_entity.id
_entity.type
_entity.pdbx_description
1 polymer ?
#
loop_
_entity_poly.entity_id
_entity_poly.type
_entity_poly.pdbx_seq_one_letter_code
_entity_poly.pdbx_strand_id
1 'polypeptide(L)'
;IILVLSCIPGRTNLCSNHSVSTPIDLPPSNSPHTRSTLASLDLEGYLSFDDVHNAAKDFGNRCHSPPLAILHPRSVSDISSVMKHILHLGSTSNLTVAARGHGHSLQGQALAHRGVVISMES
;
A
#
# COMPACT_ATOMS: atom_id res chain seq x y z
N ILE A 1 19.78 -29.86 5.10
CA ILE A 1 20.09 -28.58 4.44
C ILE A 1 19.69 -27.48 5.41
N ILE A 2 20.67 -26.88 6.10
CA ILE A 2 20.44 -25.71 6.97
C ILE A 2 20.73 -24.50 6.09
N LEU A 3 19.68 -23.74 5.75
CA LEU A 3 19.83 -22.51 4.96
C LEU A 3 20.24 -21.40 5.93
N VAL A 4 21.54 -21.09 6.01
CA VAL A 4 22.05 -19.95 6.75
C VAL A 4 21.93 -18.74 5.83
N LEU A 5 20.91 -17.91 6.04
CA LEU A 5 20.75 -16.66 5.30
C LEU A 5 21.66 -15.60 5.91
N SER A 6 22.79 -15.35 5.26
CA SER A 6 23.80 -14.38 5.65
C SER A 6 23.24 -12.95 5.60
N CYS A 7 23.26 -12.26 6.76
CA CYS A 7 22.96 -10.84 6.87
C CYS A 7 24.10 -10.03 6.25
N ILE A 8 23.91 -9.46 5.05
CA ILE A 8 24.80 -8.44 4.52
C ILE A 8 24.43 -7.10 5.17
N PRO A 9 25.30 -6.43 5.96
CA PRO A 9 25.02 -5.10 6.47
C PRO A 9 25.31 -4.06 5.36
N GLY A 10 24.52 -4.10 4.29
CA GLY A 10 24.54 -3.10 3.23
C GLY A 10 23.51 -2.01 3.52
N ARG A 11 23.97 -0.80 3.87
CA ARG A 11 23.21 0.47 3.97
C ARG A 11 21.67 0.34 4.13
N THR A 12 21.18 0.31 5.37
CA THR A 12 19.76 0.06 5.69
C THR A 12 18.82 1.27 5.61
N ASN A 13 19.10 2.25 4.74
CA ASN A 13 18.19 3.38 4.46
C ASN A 13 17.46 3.17 3.13
N LEU A 14 16.91 1.97 2.93
CA LEU A 14 16.07 1.67 1.78
C LEU A 14 14.63 1.62 2.27
N CYS A 15 14.05 2.79 2.56
CA CYS A 15 12.62 2.90 2.32
C CYS A 15 12.47 2.66 0.83
N SER A 16 11.95 1.49 0.45
CA SER A 16 11.81 1.10 -0.95
C SER A 16 10.90 2.08 -1.67
N ASN A 17 11.47 3.16 -2.23
CA ASN A 17 10.88 3.86 -3.35
C ASN A 17 11.17 2.99 -4.58
N HIS A 18 10.55 1.80 -4.64
CA HIS A 18 10.63 0.99 -5.85
C HIS A 18 9.72 1.64 -6.90
N SER A 19 10.10 2.82 -7.36
CA SER A 19 9.78 3.24 -8.71
C SER A 19 10.47 2.21 -9.59
N VAL A 20 9.73 1.19 -10.03
CA VAL A 20 10.20 0.35 -11.12
C VAL A 20 10.47 1.32 -12.27
N SER A 21 11.75 1.50 -12.61
CA SER A 21 12.18 2.30 -13.74
C SER A 21 11.68 1.64 -15.02
N THR A 22 10.45 1.94 -15.41
CA THR A 22 10.03 1.84 -16.81
C THR A 22 10.64 3.03 -17.57
N PRO A 23 11.13 2.83 -18.81
CA PRO A 23 11.72 3.92 -19.58
C PRO A 23 10.62 4.90 -20.01
N ILE A 24 10.83 6.18 -19.66
CA ILE A 24 10.38 7.39 -20.36
C ILE A 24 8.85 7.63 -20.42
N ASP A 25 8.43 8.71 -19.73
CA ASP A 25 7.21 9.52 -19.93
C ASP A 25 5.82 8.94 -19.65
N LEU A 26 5.56 8.39 -18.46
CA LEU A 26 4.20 8.48 -17.89
C LEU A 26 4.20 9.26 -16.57
N PRO A 27 3.35 10.29 -16.41
CA PRO A 27 3.15 10.93 -15.13
C PRO A 27 2.61 9.89 -14.12
N PRO A 28 2.85 10.04 -12.82
CA PRO A 28 2.26 9.17 -11.80
C PRO A 28 0.74 9.32 -11.86
N SER A 29 0.09 8.42 -12.59
CA SER A 29 -1.34 8.46 -12.90
C SER A 29 -2.16 7.96 -11.72
N ASN A 30 -2.11 8.72 -10.61
CA ASN A 30 -3.23 8.71 -9.69
C ASN A 30 -4.23 9.72 -10.21
N SER A 31 -4.85 9.37 -11.34
CA SER A 31 -5.91 10.19 -11.92
C SER A 31 -7.04 10.34 -10.88
N PRO A 32 -7.76 11.48 -10.86
CA PRO A 32 -8.95 11.64 -10.02
C PRO A 32 -9.96 10.48 -10.17
N HIS A 33 -9.97 9.85 -11.35
CA HIS A 33 -10.77 8.68 -11.69
C HIS A 33 -10.46 7.44 -10.83
N THR A 34 -9.21 7.26 -10.41
CA THR A 34 -8.82 6.14 -9.53
C THR A 34 -9.43 6.28 -8.14
N ARG A 35 -9.42 7.49 -7.56
CA ARG A 35 -10.07 7.75 -6.27
C ARG A 35 -11.58 7.56 -6.35
N SER A 36 -12.21 8.12 -7.39
CA SER A 36 -13.67 8.01 -7.55
C SER A 36 -14.13 6.57 -7.76
N THR A 37 -13.41 5.77 -8.56
CA THR A 37 -13.77 4.37 -8.81
C THR A 37 -13.55 3.47 -7.58
N LEU A 38 -12.52 3.75 -6.77
CA LEU A 38 -12.34 3.08 -5.48
C LEU A 38 -13.46 3.45 -4.50
N ALA A 39 -13.85 4.73 -4.45
CA ALA A 39 -14.91 5.22 -3.58
C ALA A 39 -16.31 4.68 -3.95
N SER A 40 -16.51 4.26 -5.20
CA SER A 40 -17.78 3.67 -5.67
C SER A 40 -17.90 2.16 -5.48
N LEU A 41 -16.89 1.49 -4.88
CA LEU A 41 -16.98 0.06 -4.61
C LEU A 41 -18.05 -0.21 -3.55
N ASP A 42 -18.89 -1.21 -3.82
CA ASP A 42 -19.86 -1.72 -2.87
C ASP A 42 -19.14 -2.66 -1.89
N LEU A 43 -18.86 -2.16 -0.69
CA LEU A 43 -18.11 -2.83 0.37
C LEU A 43 -18.97 -2.89 1.63
N GLU A 44 -18.85 -3.97 2.39
CA GLU A 44 -19.44 -4.06 3.74
C GLU A 44 -18.70 -3.16 4.75
N GLY A 45 -17.39 -2.98 4.52
CA GLY A 45 -16.54 -2.01 5.19
C GLY A 45 -16.51 -0.65 4.49
N TYR A 46 -15.37 0.05 4.56
CA TYR A 46 -15.23 1.36 3.90
C TYR A 46 -13.77 1.71 3.56
N LEU A 47 -13.60 2.69 2.68
CA LEU A 47 -12.30 3.28 2.34
C LEU A 47 -12.21 4.71 2.90
N SER A 48 -11.19 4.95 3.72
CA SER A 48 -10.83 6.29 4.20
C SER A 48 -9.84 6.93 3.23
N PHE A 49 -10.20 8.09 2.72
CA PHE A 49 -9.40 8.86 1.76
C PHE A 49 -8.75 10.12 2.38
N ASP A 50 -9.24 10.48 3.55
CA ASP A 50 -8.83 11.59 4.39
C ASP A 50 -8.25 11.04 5.70
N ASP A 51 -7.40 11.82 6.37
CA ASP A 51 -6.71 11.44 7.61
C ASP A 51 -5.95 10.09 7.56
N VAL A 52 -5.25 9.86 6.45
CA VAL A 52 -4.47 8.63 6.22
C VAL A 52 -3.09 8.64 6.88
N HIS A 53 -2.81 9.62 7.74
CA HIS A 53 -1.48 9.85 8.33
C HIS A 53 -1.05 8.73 9.28
N ASN A 54 -2.01 8.08 9.95
CA ASN A 54 -1.74 6.94 10.82
C ASN A 54 -1.11 5.75 10.06
N ALA A 55 -1.47 5.58 8.79
CA ALA A 55 -0.96 4.53 7.91
C ALA A 55 0.32 4.93 7.16
N ALA A 56 0.80 6.17 7.33
CA ALA A 56 1.99 6.69 6.66
C ALA A 56 3.30 6.36 7.41
N LYS A 57 3.22 5.92 8.68
CA LYS A 57 4.37 5.57 9.54
C LYS A 57 4.23 4.16 10.08
N ASP A 58 5.35 3.55 10.45
CA ASP A 58 5.40 2.29 11.18
C ASP A 58 6.22 2.44 12.47
N PHE A 59 6.35 1.36 13.25
CA PHE A 59 7.06 1.36 14.53
C PHE A 59 8.51 1.78 14.41
N GLY A 60 9.18 1.42 13.32
CA GLY A 60 10.56 1.86 13.08
C GLY A 60 10.68 3.38 12.95
N ASN A 61 9.62 4.07 12.51
CA ASN A 61 9.58 5.52 12.34
C ASN A 61 10.74 6.06 11.47
N ARG A 62 11.25 5.22 10.55
CA ARG A 62 12.33 5.57 9.60
C ARG A 62 11.79 5.89 8.21
N CYS A 63 10.64 5.31 7.86
CA CYS A 63 9.99 5.52 6.57
C CYS A 63 8.67 6.24 6.77
N HIS A 64 8.41 7.22 5.90
CA HIS A 64 7.14 7.95 5.88
C HIS A 64 6.60 7.94 4.46
N SER A 65 5.47 7.29 4.26
CA SER A 65 4.88 7.12 2.93
C SER A 65 3.36 7.15 3.00
N PRO A 66 2.73 8.31 2.78
CA PRO A 66 1.29 8.44 2.87
C PRO A 66 0.61 7.61 1.77
N PRO A 67 -0.39 6.78 2.12
CA PRO A 67 -1.18 6.07 1.13
C PRO A 67 -2.20 7.00 0.46
N LEU A 68 -2.82 6.51 -0.62
CA LEU A 68 -3.98 7.14 -1.25
C LEU A 68 -5.23 6.94 -0.40
N ALA A 69 -5.40 5.74 0.16
CA ALA A 69 -6.55 5.34 0.94
C ALA A 69 -6.20 4.24 1.95
N ILE A 70 -7.02 4.11 2.99
CA ILE A 70 -7.00 2.99 3.94
C ILE A 70 -8.30 2.21 3.77
N LEU A 71 -8.21 0.92 3.46
CA LEU A 71 -9.34 0.00 3.51
C LEU A 71 -9.55 -0.46 4.96
N HIS A 72 -10.77 -0.28 5.46
CA HIS A 72 -11.26 -0.85 6.71
C HIS A 72 -12.26 -1.96 6.35
N PRO A 73 -11.78 -3.19 6.09
CA PRO A 73 -12.65 -4.29 5.65
C PRO A 73 -13.51 -4.80 6.81
N ARG A 74 -14.74 -5.19 6.51
CA ARG A 74 -15.62 -5.92 7.42
C ARG A 74 -15.66 -7.42 7.09
N SER A 75 -15.33 -7.79 5.85
CA SER A 75 -15.22 -9.17 5.41
C SER A 75 -14.02 -9.37 4.48
N VAL A 76 -13.62 -10.64 4.28
CA VAL A 76 -12.59 -10.98 3.28
C VAL A 76 -13.05 -10.66 1.85
N SER A 77 -14.37 -10.57 1.63
CA SER A 77 -14.94 -10.17 0.35
C SER A 77 -14.55 -8.74 0.00
N ASP A 78 -14.56 -7.81 0.97
CA ASP A 78 -14.11 -6.42 0.77
C ASP A 78 -12.67 -6.36 0.24
N ILE A 79 -11.77 -7.12 0.88
CA ILE A 79 -10.36 -7.22 0.46
C ILE A 79 -10.29 -7.74 -0.97
N SER A 80 -11.03 -8.80 -1.28
CA SER A 80 -11.05 -9.39 -2.63
C SER A 80 -11.60 -8.43 -3.69
N SER A 81 -12.61 -7.63 -3.35
CA SER A 81 -13.23 -6.66 -4.26
C SER A 81 -12.27 -5.53 -4.58
N VAL A 82 -11.59 -4.97 -3.57
CA VAL A 82 -10.56 -3.94 -3.79
C VAL A 82 -9.39 -4.50 -4.60
N MET A 83 -8.92 -5.71 -4.29
CA MET A 83 -7.83 -6.34 -5.06
C MET A 83 -8.20 -6.56 -6.53
N LYS A 84 -9.41 -7.09 -6.80
CA LYS A 84 -9.92 -7.26 -8.18
C LYS A 84 -10.02 -5.92 -8.90
N HIS A 85 -10.50 -4.87 -8.22
CA HIS A 85 -10.60 -3.53 -8.80
C HIS A 85 -9.23 -2.97 -9.19
N ILE A 86 -8.24 -3.07 -8.29
CA ILE A 86 -6.86 -2.62 -8.55
C ILE A 86 -6.24 -3.40 -9.70
N LEU A 87 -6.44 -4.72 -9.75
CA LEU A 87 -5.98 -5.55 -10.87
C LEU A 87 -6.66 -5.15 -12.18
N HIS A 88 -7.95 -4.79 -12.16
CA HIS A 88 -8.70 -4.36 -13.34
C HIS A 88 -8.26 -2.99 -13.87
N LEU A 89 -7.86 -2.07 -12.98
CA LEU A 89 -7.23 -0.81 -13.38
C LEU A 89 -5.91 -1.03 -14.16
N GLY A 90 -5.29 -2.20 -13.98
CA GLY A 90 -4.10 -2.62 -14.70
C GLY A 90 -2.83 -1.88 -14.28
N SER A 91 -1.73 -2.22 -14.97
CA SER A 91 -0.38 -1.69 -14.68
C SER A 91 -0.26 -0.18 -14.86
N THR A 92 -1.23 0.48 -15.52
CA THR A 92 -1.24 1.93 -15.73
C THR A 92 -1.55 2.72 -14.45
N SER A 93 -2.19 2.09 -13.46
CA SER A 93 -2.57 2.75 -12.21
C SER A 93 -1.41 2.95 -11.23
N ASN A 94 -0.34 2.14 -11.34
CA ASN A 94 0.80 2.11 -10.39
C ASN A 94 0.38 2.02 -8.90
N LEU A 95 -0.83 1.53 -8.61
CA LEU A 95 -1.31 1.37 -7.24
C LEU A 95 -0.58 0.21 -6.56
N THR A 96 -0.02 0.49 -5.38
CA THR A 96 0.51 -0.53 -4.48
C THR A 96 -0.52 -0.87 -3.41
N VAL A 97 -0.44 -2.07 -2.86
CA VAL A 97 -1.29 -2.51 -1.73
C VAL A 97 -0.40 -3.05 -0.63
N ALA A 98 -0.65 -2.65 0.61
CA ALA A 98 0.03 -3.19 1.79
C ALA A 98 -0.99 -3.62 2.84
N ALA A 99 -0.88 -4.87 3.31
CA ALA A 99 -1.61 -5.32 4.49
C ALA A 99 -0.91 -4.79 5.75
N ARG A 100 -1.67 -4.22 6.68
CA ARG A 100 -1.15 -3.61 7.91
C ARG A 100 -1.92 -4.12 9.12
N GLY A 101 -1.24 -4.87 9.98
CA GLY A 101 -1.74 -5.15 11.35
C GLY A 101 -1.49 -3.95 12.28
N HIS A 102 -0.87 -4.19 13.44
CA HIS A 102 -0.54 -3.13 14.40
C HIS A 102 0.60 -2.18 13.97
N GLY A 103 1.13 -2.29 12.74
CA GLY A 103 2.16 -1.39 12.24
C GLY A 103 3.55 -1.56 12.86
N HIS A 104 3.88 -2.74 13.39
CA HIS A 104 5.20 -3.04 14.01
C HIS A 104 6.37 -3.25 13.02
N SER A 105 6.16 -2.99 11.74
CA SER A 105 7.22 -2.93 10.74
C SER A 105 8.27 -1.88 11.13
N LEU A 106 9.53 -2.13 10.73
CA LEU A 106 10.67 -1.29 11.12
C LEU A 106 11.15 -0.37 9.99
N GLN A 107 10.82 -0.70 8.73
CA GLN A 107 11.43 -0.09 7.54
C GLN A 107 10.44 0.01 6.37
N GLY A 108 9.17 0.27 6.67
CA GLY A 108 8.15 0.58 5.68
C GLY A 108 7.44 -0.63 5.07
N GLN A 109 7.62 -1.85 5.60
CA GLN A 109 7.02 -3.06 5.04
C GLN A 109 5.47 -3.03 5.04
N ALA A 110 4.86 -2.27 5.95
CA ALA A 110 3.41 -2.11 6.06
C ALA A 110 2.89 -0.77 5.47
N LEU A 111 3.66 -0.12 4.60
CA LEU A 111 3.31 1.14 3.95
C LEU A 111 3.05 0.94 2.45
N ALA A 112 2.12 1.70 1.87
CA ALA A 112 1.83 1.68 0.43
C ALA A 112 1.86 3.11 -0.13
N HIS A 113 2.96 3.51 -0.78
CA HIS A 113 3.10 4.88 -1.30
C HIS A 113 2.02 5.19 -2.31
N ARG A 114 1.17 6.19 -2.01
CA ARG A 114 0.04 6.59 -2.85
C ARG A 114 -0.83 5.40 -3.31
N GLY A 115 -0.83 4.33 -2.53
CA GLY A 115 -1.54 3.08 -2.76
C GLY A 115 -2.65 2.86 -1.74
N VAL A 116 -3.07 1.61 -1.54
CA VAL A 116 -4.08 1.24 -0.55
C VAL A 116 -3.43 0.48 0.60
N VAL A 117 -3.58 0.97 1.83
CA VAL A 117 -3.24 0.19 3.03
C VAL A 117 -4.49 -0.53 3.51
N ILE A 118 -4.40 -1.82 3.79
CA ILE A 118 -5.50 -2.60 4.35
C ILE A 118 -5.31 -2.67 5.87
N SER A 119 -6.24 -2.11 6.63
CA SER A 119 -6.29 -2.21 8.09
C SER A 119 -6.73 -3.62 8.48
N MET A 120 -5.79 -4.42 8.96
CA MET A 120 -5.97 -5.82 9.34
C MET A 120 -6.01 -5.97 10.87
N GLU A 121 -6.74 -5.11 11.56
CA GLU A 121 -6.92 -5.21 13.02
C GLU A 121 -7.49 -6.59 13.41
N SER A 122 -7.01 -7.13 14.54
CA SER A 122 -7.36 -8.47 15.03
C SER A 122 -8.51 -8.45 16.02
#